data_AF-A0A3S1ZQC4-F1
#
_entry.id   AF-A0A3S1ZQC4-F1
#
_cell.length_a   1.000
_cell.length_b   1.000
_cell.length_c   1.000
_cell.angle_alpha   90.00
_cell.angle_beta   90.00
_cell.angle_gamma   90.00
#
_symmetry.space_group_name_H-M   'P 1'
#
loop_
_entity.id
_entity.type
_entity.pdbx_description
1 polymer ?
#
loop_
_entity_poly.entity_id
_entity_poly.type
_entity_poly.pdbx_seq_one_letter_code
_entity_poly.pdbx_strand_id
1 'polypeptide(L)' 'MTATRFATRLNSFASQPQAEWPDLTGKPSLLQMAARAAKVGGLTELDLNFPDHVSEKPAEIALK' A
#
# COMPACT_ATOMS: atom_id res chain seq x y z
N MET A 1 -25.17 7.42 14.65
CA MET A 1 -23.96 8.20 14.32
C MET A 1 -23.21 7.43 13.26
N THR A 2 -22.91 8.03 12.12
CA THR A 2 -22.01 7.43 11.12
C THR A 2 -20.59 7.52 11.67
N ALA A 3 -19.92 6.38 11.85
CA ALA A 3 -18.51 6.35 12.25
C ALA A 3 -17.68 7.09 11.18
N THR A 4 -16.82 8.02 11.60
CA THR A 4 -15.90 8.72 10.69
C THR A 4 -14.97 7.70 10.04
N ARG A 5 -14.94 7.67 8.72
CA ARG A 5 -14.08 6.78 7.93
C ARG A 5 -12.87 7.59 7.45
N PHE A 6 -11.68 7.02 7.63
CA PHE A 6 -10.43 7.61 7.17
C PHE A 6 -9.81 6.71 6.11
N ALA A 7 -9.41 7.32 5.00
CA ALA A 7 -8.84 6.65 3.84
C ALA A 7 -7.48 7.26 3.49
N THR A 8 -6.58 6.43 2.96
CA THR A 8 -5.31 6.90 2.38
C THR A 8 -4.83 5.94 1.29
N ARG A 9 -3.88 6.40 0.47
CA ARG A 9 -3.25 5.57 -0.56
C ARG A 9 -2.25 4.61 0.06
N LEU A 10 -2.26 3.35 -0.38
CA LEU A 10 -1.35 2.33 0.13
C LEU A 10 0.13 2.72 -0.06
N ASN A 11 0.47 3.36 -1.18
CA ASN A 11 1.84 3.75 -1.48
C ASN A 11 2.41 4.83 -0.55
N SER A 12 1.58 5.54 0.22
CA SER A 12 2.06 6.43 1.29
C SER A 12 2.85 5.67 2.37
N PHE A 13 2.60 4.37 2.54
CA PHE A 13 3.33 3.53 3.49
C PHE A 13 4.68 3.02 2.96
N ALA A 14 5.02 3.29 1.70
CA ALA A 14 6.35 3.05 1.14
C ALA A 14 7.36 4.13 1.57
N SER A 15 6.92 5.24 2.16
CA SER A 15 7.81 6.32 2.59
C SER A 15 8.73 5.87 3.72
N GLN A 16 10.03 6.16 3.56
CA GLN A 16 11.09 5.84 4.53
C GLN A 16 11.00 4.38 5.02
N PRO A 17 11.13 3.38 4.12
CA PRO A 17 10.87 1.98 4.48
C PRO A 17 11.86 1.45 5.52
N GLN A 18 13.09 1.97 5.54
CA GLN A 18 14.15 1.58 6.49
C GLN A 18 13.80 1.86 7.96
N ALA A 19 12.84 2.75 8.24
CA ALA A 19 12.39 3.00 9.61
C ALA A 19 11.53 1.85 10.18
N GLU A 20 10.90 1.07 9.30
CA GLU A 20 10.04 -0.07 9.66
C GLU A 20 10.76 -1.40 9.37
N TRP A 21 11.53 -1.46 8.29
CA TRP A 21 12.27 -2.64 7.84
C TRP A 21 13.72 -2.25 7.52
N PRO A 22 14.63 -2.21 8.52
CA PRO A 22 16.02 -1.74 8.34
C PRO A 22 16.85 -2.54 7.34
N ASP A 23 16.52 -3.82 7.15
CA ASP A 23 17.24 -4.73 6.24
C ASP A 23 16.59 -4.81 4.86
N LEU A 24 15.51 -4.04 4.61
CA LEU A 24 14.79 -4.11 3.35
C LEU A 24 15.62 -3.51 2.20
N THR A 25 15.88 -4.33 1.19
CA THR A 25 16.50 -3.89 -0.05
C THR A 25 15.42 -3.60 -1.10
N GLY A 26 15.35 -2.37 -1.59
CA GLY A 26 14.35 -1.95 -2.58
C GLY A 26 13.03 -1.45 -1.98
N LYS A 27 11.92 -1.69 -2.68
CA LYS A 27 10.58 -1.24 -2.27
C LYS A 27 9.88 -2.29 -1.40
N PRO A 28 9.09 -1.88 -0.39
CA PRO A 28 8.25 -2.81 0.34
C PRO A 28 7.19 -3.42 -0.57
N SER A 29 6.88 -4.69 -0.33
CA SER A 29 5.78 -5.39 -0.98
C SER A 29 4.42 -4.81 -0.58
N LEU A 30 3.38 -5.10 -1.37
CA LEU A 30 2.01 -4.72 -1.09
C LEU A 30 1.56 -5.16 0.31
N LEU A 31 1.87 -6.40 0.69
CA LEU A 31 1.51 -6.95 2.01
C LEU A 31 2.29 -6.29 3.15
N GLN A 32 3.57 -5.94 2.94
CA GLN A 32 4.34 -5.17 3.92
C GLN A 32 3.71 -3.80 4.16
N MET A 33 3.35 -3.07 3.11
CA MET A 33 2.67 -1.78 3.23
C MET A 33 1.31 -1.90 3.92
N ALA A 34 0.52 -2.93 3.59
CA ALA A 34 -0.78 -3.16 4.22
C ALA A 34 -0.63 -3.48 5.72
N ALA A 35 0.38 -4.28 6.10
CA ALA A 35 0.69 -4.57 7.49
C ALA A 35 1.13 -3.33 8.27
N ARG A 36 1.91 -2.42 7.64
CA ARG A 36 2.28 -1.14 8.24
C ARG A 36 1.06 -0.23 8.41
N ALA A 37 0.17 -0.19 7.42
CA ALA A 37 -1.06 0.58 7.49
C ALA A 37 -2.01 0.13 8.60
N ALA A 38 -2.10 -1.18 8.85
CA ALA A 38 -2.92 -1.74 9.91
C ALA A 38 -2.52 -1.29 11.34
N LYS A 39 -1.32 -0.70 11.51
CA LYS A 39 -0.88 -0.13 12.78
C LYS A 39 -1.46 1.27 13.05
N VAL A 40 -2.06 1.93 12.06
CA VAL A 40 -2.59 3.29 12.19
C VAL A 40 -3.98 3.25 12.81
N GLY A 41 -4.10 3.78 14.03
CA GLY A 41 -5.38 3.91 14.71
C GLY A 41 -6.36 4.79 13.95
N GLY A 42 -7.58 4.30 13.73
CA GLY A 42 -8.66 5.02 13.05
C GLY A 42 -8.61 4.95 11.52
N LEU A 43 -7.56 4.39 10.92
CA LEU A 43 -7.54 4.15 9.47
C LEU A 43 -8.48 2.99 9.13
N THR A 44 -9.46 3.25 8.26
CA THR A 44 -10.51 2.27 7.91
C THR A 44 -10.41 1.77 6.48
N GLU A 45 -9.77 2.54 5.60
CA GLU A 45 -9.73 2.27 4.15
C GLU A 45 -8.35 2.52 3.56
N LEU A 46 -8.02 1.72 2.54
CA LEU A 46 -6.79 1.83 1.77
C LEU A 46 -7.11 1.84 0.27
N ASP A 47 -6.65 2.88 -0.41
CA ASP A 47 -6.75 2.98 -1.85
C ASP A 47 -5.54 2.31 -2.51
N LEU A 48 -5.82 1.35 -3.40
CA LEU A 48 -4.82 0.75 -4.26
C LEU A 48 -4.67 1.58 -5.53
N ASN A 49 -3.46 2.08 -5.81
CA ASN A 49 -3.19 2.76 -7.07
C ASN A 49 -2.87 1.74 -8.15
N PHE A 50 -3.49 1.86 -9.31
CA PHE A 50 -3.03 1.17 -10.52
C PHE A 50 -1.80 1.89 -11.07
N PRO A 51 -0.76 1.16 -11.52
CA PRO A 51 -0.62 -0.29 -11.58
C PRO A 51 0.13 -0.91 -10.39
N ASP A 52 0.39 -0.16 -9.31
CA ASP A 52 1.25 -0.58 -8.19
C ASP A 52 0.83 -1.90 -7.50
N HIS A 53 -0.44 -2.30 -7.63
CA HIS A 53 -0.98 -3.57 -7.10
C HIS A 53 -1.02 -4.71 -8.13
N VAL A 54 -0.65 -4.45 -9.38
CA VAL A 54 -0.62 -5.44 -10.46
C VAL A 54 0.82 -5.95 -10.59
N SER A 55 1.04 -7.22 -10.27
CA SER A 55 2.35 -7.88 -10.40
C SER A 55 2.74 -8.20 -11.85
N GLU A 56 1.77 -8.19 -12.75
CA GLU A 56 1.93 -8.38 -14.18
C GLU A 56 2.17 -7.04 -14.90
N LYS A 57 2.75 -7.08 -16.10
CA LYS A 57 2.90 -5.85 -16.90
C LYS A 57 1.52 -5.43 -17.38
N PRO A 58 1.01 -4.25 -16.97
CA PRO A 58 -0.37 -3.87 -17.27
C PRO A 58 -0.65 -3.75 -18.77
N ALA A 59 0.37 -3.40 -19.56
CA ALA A 59 0.30 -3.38 -21.01
C ALA A 59 0.07 -4.77 -21.62
N GLU A 60 0.56 -5.84 -20.98
CA GLU A 60 0.36 -7.22 -21.45
C GLU A 60 -1.04 -7.75 -21.11
N ILE A 61 -1.67 -7.26 -20.04
CA ILE A 61 -3.07 -7.57 -19.70
C ILE A 61 -4.05 -6.83 -20.62
N ALA A 62 -3.79 -5.55 -20.91
CA ALA A 62 -4.69 -4.73 -21.73
C ALA A 62 -4.78 -5.17 -23.21
N LEU A 63 -3.87 -6.03 -23.66
CA LEU A 63 -3.82 -6.58 -25.02
C LEU A 63 -4.49 -7.96 -25.15
N LYS A 64 -5.01 -8.53 -24.06
CA LYS A 64 -5.85 -9.74 -24.05
C LYS A 64 -7.33 -9.36 -24.04
#